data_AF-A0AAV1XDD3-F1
#
_entry.id   AF-A0AAV1XDD3-F1
#
_cell.length_a   1.000
_cell.length_b   1.000
_cell.length_c   1.000
_cell.angle_alpha   90.00
_cell.angle_beta   90.00
_cell.angle_gamma   90.00
#
_symmetry.space_group_name_H-M   'P 1'
#
loop_
_entity.id
_entity.type
_entity.pdbx_description
1 polymer ?
#
loop_
_entity_poly.entity_id
_entity_poly.type
_entity_poly.pdbx_seq_one_letter_code
_entity_poly.pdbx_strand_id
1 'polypeptide(L)' 'MLANFPGECYAAATISDISPHLCFICLLNLANEKGLSIQSCSNLDDLDIHLPQADDALSGTV' A
#
# COMPACT_ATOMS: atom_id res chain seq x y z
N MET A 1 3.87 -12.92 -7.67
CA MET A 1 3.98 -11.88 -8.73
C MET A 1 2.83 -10.90 -8.49
N LEU A 2 3.05 -9.59 -8.61
CA LEU A 2 1.97 -8.61 -8.41
C LEU A 2 0.93 -8.80 -9.52
N ALA A 3 -0.24 -9.32 -9.18
CA ALA A 3 -1.22 -9.80 -10.17
C ALA A 3 -1.82 -8.69 -11.04
N ASN A 4 -1.91 -7.47 -10.50
CA ASN A 4 -2.47 -6.32 -11.20
C ASN A 4 -1.72 -5.05 -10.79
N PHE A 5 -0.80 -4.60 -11.64
CA PHE A 5 -0.14 -3.31 -11.49
C PHE A 5 -0.61 -2.41 -12.64
N PRO A 6 -0.99 -1.14 -12.40
CA PRO A 6 -1.38 -0.23 -13.47
C PRO A 6 -0.29 -0.18 -14.55
N GLY A 7 -0.67 -0.39 -15.81
CA GLY A 7 0.26 -0.44 -16.94
C GLY A 7 1.05 0.85 -17.14
N GLU A 8 0.53 1.97 -16.64
CA GLU A 8 1.24 3.25 -16.56
C GLU A 8 1.90 3.42 -15.20
N CYS A 9 2.86 2.53 -14.90
CA CYS A 9 3.71 2.73 -13.73
C CYS A 9 4.89 3.63 -14.09
N TYR A 10 4.89 4.86 -13.60
CA TYR A 10 6.03 5.77 -13.74
C TYR A 10 7.20 5.44 -12.81
N ALA A 11 7.04 4.49 -11.89
CA ALA A 11 8.08 4.13 -10.91
C ALA A 11 9.17 3.22 -11.49
N ALA A 12 8.92 2.55 -12.63
CA ALA A 12 9.89 1.70 -13.29
C ALA A 12 9.66 1.62 -14.80
N ALA A 13 10.73 1.40 -15.57
CA ALA A 13 10.64 1.27 -17.03
C ALA A 13 9.85 0.03 -17.47
N THR A 14 9.89 -1.05 -16.68
CA THR A 14 9.07 -2.23 -16.87
C THR A 14 8.48 -2.72 -15.55
N ILE A 15 7.32 -3.38 -15.59
CA ILE A 15 6.70 -4.02 -14.41
C ILE A 15 7.61 -5.12 -13.83
N SER A 16 8.43 -5.75 -14.68
CA SER A 16 9.44 -6.75 -14.28
C SER A 16 10.48 -6.20 -13.31
N ASP A 17 10.75 -4.89 -13.35
CA ASP A 17 11.73 -4.25 -12.47
C ASP A 17 11.14 -3.97 -11.07
N ILE A 18 9.83 -4.15 -10.89
CA ILE A 18 9.12 -3.92 -9.64
C ILE A 18 9.04 -5.23 -8.85
N SER A 19 9.84 -5.32 -7.78
CA SER A 19 9.75 -6.44 -6.84
C SER A 19 8.60 -6.24 -5.84
N PRO A 20 7.95 -7.32 -5.38
CA PRO A 20 6.97 -7.25 -4.28
C PRO A 20 7.56 -6.60 -3.02
N HIS A 21 8.86 -6.80 -2.76
CA HIS A 21 9.56 -6.17 -1.65
C HIS A 21 9.60 -4.65 -1.76
N LEU A 22 9.84 -4.11 -2.96
CA LEU A 22 9.82 -2.67 -3.19
C LEU A 22 8.42 -2.09 -2.96
N CYS A 23 7.38 -2.75 -3.47
CA CYS A 23 5.99 -2.35 -3.21
C CYS A 23 5.67 -2.36 -1.71
N PHE A 24 6.14 -3.39 -0.99
CA PHE A 24 5.95 -3.46 0.46
C PHE A 24 6.62 -2.30 1.19
N ILE A 25 7.85 -1.94 0.83
CA ILE A 25 8.54 -0.76 1.40
C ILE A 25 7.76 0.52 1.12
N CYS A 26 7.25 0.72 -0.09
CA CYS A 26 6.41 1.87 -0.43
C CYS A 26 5.11 1.91 0.39
N LEU A 27 4.46 0.76 0.59
CA LEU A 27 3.25 0.65 1.41
C LEU A 27 3.50 1.02 2.87
N LEU A 28 4.64 0.61 3.45
CA LEU A 28 5.01 0.98 4.81
C LEU A 28 5.17 2.49 4.96
N ASN A 29 5.82 3.15 4.00
CA ASN A 29 5.93 4.60 3.99
C ASN A 29 4.56 5.28 3.90
N LEU A 30 3.68 4.79 3.01
CA LEU A 30 2.32 5.31 2.87
C LEU A 30 1.48 5.12 4.14
N ALA A 31 1.59 3.98 4.81
CA ALA A 31 0.91 3.74 6.09
C ALA A 31 1.37 4.74 7.16
N ASN A 32 2.68 4.97 7.26
CA ASN A 32 3.25 5.94 8.18
C ASN A 32 2.81 7.38 7.88
N GLU A 33 2.77 7.78 6.61
CA GLU A 33 2.47 9.17 6.22
C GLU A 33 0.98 9.49 6.14
N LYS A 34 0.15 8.51 5.73
CA LYS A 34 -1.27 8.72 5.41
C LYS A 34 -2.23 8.00 6.35
N GLY A 35 -1.74 7.30 7.36
CA GLY A 35 -2.57 6.58 8.32
C GLY A 35 -3.30 5.38 7.71
N LEU A 36 -2.70 4.73 6.71
CA LEU A 36 -3.23 3.46 6.19
C LEU A 36 -3.04 2.37 7.25
N SER A 37 -3.98 1.43 7.32
CA SER A 37 -3.81 0.21 8.11
C SER A 37 -3.47 -0.96 7.19
N ILE A 38 -2.47 -1.74 7.57
CA ILE A 38 -2.00 -2.93 6.86
C ILE A 38 -2.25 -4.13 7.76
N GLN A 39 -3.00 -5.10 7.27
CA GLN A 39 -3.29 -6.35 7.98
C GLN A 39 -2.69 -7.53 7.21
N SER A 40 -1.97 -8.40 7.92
CA SER A 40 -1.39 -9.61 7.32
C SER A 40 -2.38 -10.77 7.34
N CYS A 41 -2.39 -11.57 6.28
CA CYS A 41 -3.10 -12.85 6.27
C CYS A 41 -2.32 -13.95 7.03
N SER A 42 -3.01 -15.00 7.47
CA SER A 42 -2.44 -16.06 8.33
C SER A 42 -1.27 -16.83 7.70
N ASN A 43 -1.24 -16.87 6.38
CA ASN A 43 -0.28 -17.51 5.49
C ASN A 43 0.86 -16.57 5.04
N LEU A 44 0.80 -15.28 5.37
CA LEU A 44 1.82 -14.26 5.05
C LEU A 44 2.16 -14.13 3.54
N ASP A 45 1.28 -14.60 2.66
CA ASP A 45 1.44 -14.49 1.20
C ASP A 45 0.68 -13.29 0.61
N ASP A 46 -0.19 -12.66 1.41
CA ASP A 46 -1.00 -11.50 1.02
C ASP A 46 -1.19 -10.50 2.18
N LEU A 47 -1.62 -9.29 1.81
CA LEU A 47 -1.82 -8.15 2.70
C LEU A 47 -3.13 -7.43 2.37
N ASP A 48 -3.96 -7.22 3.38
CA ASP A 48 -5.15 -6.36 3.29
C ASP A 48 -4.78 -4.92 3.65
N ILE A 49 -5.11 -3.97 2.76
CA ILE A 49 -4.82 -2.55 2.93
C ILE A 49 -6.14 -1.81 3.16
N HIS A 50 -6.27 -1.19 4.33
CA HIS A 50 -7.44 -0.40 4.72
C HIS A 50 -7.10 1.09 4.61
N LEU A 51 -7.84 1.78 3.75
CA LEU A 51 -7.77 3.24 3.61
C LEU A 51 -8.55 3.89 4.75
N PRO A 52 -8.02 4.97 5.38
CA PRO A 52 -8.79 5.75 6.33
C PRO A 52 -10.02 6.32 5.61
N GLN A 53 -11.19 6.21 6.24
CA GLN A 53 -12.40 6.84 5.73
C GLN A 53 -12.18 8.36 5.77
N ALA A 54 -12.56 9.08 4.70
CA ALA A 54 -12.40 10.53 4.59
C ALA A 54 -13.09 11.33 5.72
N ASP A 55 -13.97 10.68 6.50
CA ASP A 55 -14.68 11.26 7.64
C ASP A 55 -13.83 11.31 8.93
N ASP A 56 -12.77 10.49 9.06
CA ASP A 56 -11.95 10.43 10.28
C ASP A 56 -10.98 11.63 10.39
N ALA A 57 -10.67 12.29 9.28
CA ALA A 57 -9.80 13.46 9.24
C ALA A 57 -10.42 14.73 9.90
N LEU A 58 -11.72 14.72 10.21
CA LEU A 58 -12.40 15.82 10.90
C LEU A 58 -12.53 15.61 12.42
N SER A 59 -12.26 14.40 12.95
CA SER A 59 -12.50 14.06 14.36
C SER A 59 -11.27 14.26 15.27
N GLY A 60 -10.25 14.98 14.82
CA GLY A 60 -9.02 15.28 15.57
C GLY A 60 -8.95 16.68 16.17
N THR A 61 -10.08 17.37 16.41
CA THR A 61 -10.10 18.64 17.16
C THR A 61 -10.89 18.46 18.46
N VAL A 62 -10.17 18.23 19.56
CA VAL A 62 -10.63 18.50 20.93
C VAL A 62 -9.46 18.95 21.78
#